data_AF-A0A0W0YMC9-F1
#
_entry.id   AF-A0A0W0YMC9-F1
#
_cell.length_a   1.000
_cell.length_b   1.000
_cell.length_c   1.000
_cell.angle_alpha   90.00
_cell.angle_beta   90.00
_cell.angle_gamma   90.00
#
_symmetry.space_group_name_H-M   'P 1'
#
loop_
_entity.id
_entity.type
_entity.pdbx_description
1 polymer ?
#
loop_
_entity_poly.entity_id
_entity_poly.type
_entity_poly.pdbx_seq_one_letter_code
_entity_poly.pdbx_strand_id
1 'polypeptide(L)'
;MFFKNDTSNPQKKTDPIEEELKKSLKGDLLNNEPFIKNCVKIENFLMDKDAVDQQLIRLNDLLATKLENSNLKVGKKATKQLRTLIQELLTSAGFREGMIQTIGDKGLSKEDFMFLTSSGFMLKDSSLRGKPHGEFTHAIQWCLIILKQQEDPTFLDNMEIKDICNHIFKLLGHEDSTTKYPFNCWDQLVDRAEDDARSPEWLSGHIQDNENEDYPLLAEMIKLRTEKGKGSLSKSHLEEKLKNPPERYEKHPEIEDILMPKLNK
;
A
#
# COMPACT_ATOMS: atom_id res chain seq x y z
N MET A 1 -3.15 42.40 35.29
CA MET A 1 -4.31 41.52 35.59
C MET A 1 -4.00 40.15 35.02
N PHE A 2 -3.92 39.13 35.86
CA PHE A 2 -3.77 37.75 35.42
C PHE A 2 -5.14 37.26 34.96
N PHE A 3 -5.24 36.81 33.71
CA PHE A 3 -6.43 36.08 33.26
C PHE A 3 -6.43 34.73 33.97
N LYS A 4 -7.44 34.50 34.80
CA LYS A 4 -7.77 33.19 35.35
C LYS A 4 -8.10 32.29 34.16
N ASN A 5 -7.38 31.17 34.06
CA ASN A 5 -7.77 30.06 33.19
C ASN A 5 -9.12 29.55 33.68
N ASP A 6 -10.14 29.75 32.85
CA ASP A 6 -11.47 29.17 33.04
C ASP A 6 -11.39 27.69 32.62
N THR A 7 -11.42 26.78 33.59
CA THR A 7 -11.32 25.32 33.40
C THR A 7 -12.66 24.66 33.11
N SER A 8 -13.65 25.42 32.64
CA SER A 8 -15.05 24.97 32.56
C SER A 8 -15.50 24.44 31.19
N ASN A 9 -14.58 24.17 30.25
CA ASN A 9 -14.89 23.34 29.08
C ASN A 9 -13.61 22.83 28.38
N PRO A 10 -13.14 21.59 28.64
CA PRO A 10 -12.21 20.96 27.72
C PRO A 10 -13.03 20.53 26.50
N GLN A 11 -13.33 21.47 25.60
CA GLN A 11 -13.60 21.09 24.22
C GLN A 11 -12.32 20.38 23.76
N LYS A 12 -12.32 19.05 23.81
CA LYS A 12 -11.38 18.23 23.04
C LYS A 12 -11.44 18.83 21.64
N LYS A 13 -10.40 19.56 21.23
CA LYS A 13 -10.19 19.86 19.82
C LYS A 13 -10.00 18.49 19.18
N THR A 14 -11.07 17.97 18.60
CA THR A 14 -11.02 16.76 17.80
C THR A 14 -10.12 17.06 16.60
N ASP A 15 -9.18 16.15 16.33
CA ASP A 15 -8.25 16.28 15.22
C ASP A 15 -9.05 16.27 13.90
N PRO A 16 -8.93 17.30 13.04
CA PRO A 16 -9.66 17.36 11.77
C PRO A 16 -9.45 16.12 10.89
N ILE A 17 -8.27 15.50 10.95
CA ILE A 17 -7.95 14.26 10.21
C ILE A 17 -8.76 13.10 10.76
N GLU A 18 -8.82 12.97 12.09
CA GLU A 18 -9.60 11.92 12.76
C GLU A 18 -11.11 12.05 12.44
N GLU A 19 -11.64 13.27 12.48
CA GLU A 19 -13.06 13.51 12.14
C GLU A 19 -13.37 13.22 10.67
N GLU A 20 -12.42 13.50 9.77
CA GLU A 20 -12.56 13.18 8.35
C GLU A 20 -12.53 11.67 8.12
N LEU A 21 -11.56 10.96 8.70
CA LEU A 21 -11.44 9.51 8.63
C LEU A 21 -12.70 8.80 9.17
N LYS A 22 -13.26 9.28 10.29
CA LYS A 22 -14.48 8.72 10.90
C LYS A 22 -15.70 8.77 9.98
N LYS A 23 -15.76 9.69 9.00
CA LYS A 23 -16.86 9.72 8.00
C LYS A 23 -16.89 8.47 7.11
N SER A 24 -15.72 7.85 6.91
CA SER A 24 -15.57 6.61 6.14
C SER A 24 -15.83 5.36 6.96
N LEU A 25 -16.05 5.47 8.28
CA LEU A 25 -16.24 4.34 9.18
C LEU A 25 -17.68 4.24 9.71
N LYS A 26 -18.12 3.02 10.00
CA LYS A 26 -19.38 2.72 10.71
C LYS A 26 -19.17 1.54 11.65
N GLY A 27 -20.25 1.09 12.32
CA GLY A 27 -20.26 -0.14 13.09
C GLY A 27 -19.17 -0.20 14.17
N ASP A 28 -18.47 -1.33 14.24
CA ASP A 28 -17.46 -1.57 15.26
C ASP A 28 -16.18 -0.77 14.99
N LEU A 29 -15.83 -0.54 13.71
CA LEU A 29 -14.63 0.23 13.37
C LEU A 29 -14.73 1.70 13.75
N LEU A 30 -15.93 2.30 13.72
CA LEU A 30 -16.14 3.68 14.16
C LEU A 30 -15.85 3.87 15.66
N ASN A 31 -15.95 2.80 16.44
CA ASN A 31 -15.66 2.81 17.88
C ASN A 31 -14.31 2.17 18.22
N ASN A 32 -13.55 1.72 17.23
CA ASN A 32 -12.24 1.10 17.42
C ASN A 32 -11.15 2.17 17.51
N GLU A 33 -11.03 2.77 18.70
CA GLU A 33 -10.06 3.84 18.99
C GLU A 33 -8.60 3.48 18.63
N PRO A 34 -8.07 2.28 18.95
CA PRO A 34 -6.73 1.88 18.50
C PRO A 34 -6.54 1.87 16.99
N PHE A 35 -7.52 1.36 16.23
CA PHE A 35 -7.48 1.37 14.77
C PHE A 35 -7.48 2.80 14.22
N ILE A 36 -8.42 3.63 14.69
CA ILE A 36 -8.56 5.02 14.25
C ILE A 36 -7.26 5.80 14.48
N LYS A 37 -6.66 5.70 15.67
CA LYS A 37 -5.40 6.38 15.98
C LYS A 37 -4.26 5.95 15.06
N ASN A 38 -4.12 4.65 14.81
CA ASN A 38 -3.07 4.15 13.91
C ASN A 38 -3.30 4.62 12.47
N CYS A 39 -4.55 4.65 12.00
CA CYS A 39 -4.89 5.22 10.70
C CYS A 39 -4.56 6.71 10.60
N VAL A 40 -4.88 7.51 11.63
CA VAL A 40 -4.52 8.95 11.68
C VAL A 40 -3.01 9.14 11.65
N LYS A 41 -2.24 8.31 12.34
CA LYS A 41 -0.77 8.38 12.30
C LYS A 41 -0.22 8.01 10.92
N ILE A 42 -0.77 6.98 10.28
CA ILE A 42 -0.43 6.62 8.89
C ILE A 42 -0.76 7.78 7.95
N GLU A 43 -1.93 8.40 8.09
CA GLU A 43 -2.34 9.52 7.25
C GLU A 43 -1.39 10.71 7.41
N ASN A 44 -1.08 11.10 8.64
CA ASN A 44 -0.10 12.14 8.93
C ASN A 44 1.29 11.83 8.36
N PHE A 45 1.74 10.58 8.46
CA PHE A 45 3.02 10.15 7.87
C PHE A 45 3.02 10.29 6.34
N LEU A 46 1.97 9.85 5.66
CA LEU A 46 1.89 9.93 4.20
C LEU A 46 1.71 11.36 3.67
N MET A 47 1.24 12.29 4.51
CA MET A 47 1.21 13.73 4.22
C MET A 47 2.59 14.39 4.39
N ASP A 48 3.45 13.83 5.24
CA ASP A 48 4.79 14.35 5.51
C ASP A 48 5.79 13.82 4.46
N LYS A 49 6.00 14.63 3.42
CA LYS A 49 6.89 14.29 2.28
C LYS A 49 8.32 13.98 2.72
N ASP A 50 8.85 14.73 3.68
CA ASP A 50 10.23 14.52 4.17
C ASP A 50 10.33 13.18 4.92
N ALA A 51 9.34 12.85 5.75
CA ALA A 51 9.29 11.56 6.44
C ALA A 51 9.14 10.39 5.46
N VAL A 52 8.35 10.56 4.40
CA VAL A 52 8.20 9.59 3.32
C VAL A 52 9.51 9.38 2.56
N ASP A 53 10.20 10.47 2.20
CA ASP A 53 11.48 10.42 1.49
C ASP A 53 12.55 9.66 2.28
N GLN A 54 12.61 9.84 3.60
CA GLN A 54 13.50 9.05 4.46
C GLN A 54 13.26 7.54 4.33
N GLN A 55 12.00 7.10 4.24
CA GLN A 55 11.71 5.67 4.06
C GLN A 55 11.93 5.20 2.62
N LEU A 56 11.79 6.08 1.62
CA LEU A 56 12.15 5.77 0.23
C LEU A 56 13.66 5.56 0.06
N ILE A 57 14.49 6.40 0.69
CA ILE A 57 15.94 6.23 0.77
C ILE A 57 16.27 4.88 1.39
N ARG A 58 15.66 4.56 2.53
CA ARG A 58 15.89 3.29 3.22
C ARG A 58 15.46 2.08 2.37
N LEU A 59 14.35 2.18 1.64
CA LEU A 59 13.91 1.14 0.72
C LEU A 59 14.90 0.96 -0.45
N ASN A 60 15.46 2.06 -0.97
CA ASN A 60 16.49 2.05 -1.99
C ASN A 60 17.78 1.36 -1.50
N ASP A 61 18.22 1.64 -0.28
CA ASP A 61 19.44 1.04 0.30
C ASP A 61 19.28 -0.46 0.55
N LEU A 62 18.08 -0.88 1.00
CA LEU A 62 17.74 -2.30 1.13
C LEU A 62 17.75 -3.00 -0.24
N LEU A 63 17.26 -2.33 -1.29
CA LEU A 63 17.32 -2.84 -2.64
C LEU A 63 18.77 -2.96 -3.14
N ALA A 64 19.61 -1.93 -2.91
CA ALA A 64 21.03 -1.95 -3.25
C ALA A 64 21.73 -3.14 -2.63
N THR A 65 21.58 -3.30 -1.31
CA THR A 65 22.14 -4.43 -0.54
C THR A 65 21.69 -5.78 -1.10
N LYS A 66 20.42 -5.91 -1.49
CA LYS A 66 19.88 -7.15 -2.06
C LYS A 66 20.46 -7.46 -3.45
N LEU A 67 20.70 -6.44 -4.27
CA LEU A 67 21.33 -6.59 -5.58
C LEU A 67 22.80 -6.99 -5.46
N GLU A 68 23.53 -6.36 -4.55
CA GLU A 68 24.93 -6.69 -4.23
C GLU A 68 25.07 -8.14 -3.75
N ASN A 69 24.25 -8.55 -2.77
CA ASN A 69 24.23 -9.92 -2.26
C ASN A 69 23.86 -10.96 -3.33
N SER A 70 23.13 -10.55 -4.36
CA SER A 70 22.76 -11.40 -5.49
C SER A 70 23.76 -11.35 -6.66
N ASN A 71 24.82 -10.55 -6.56
CA ASN A 71 25.77 -10.23 -7.63
C ASN A 71 25.07 -9.82 -8.94
N LEU A 72 23.99 -9.04 -8.82
CA LEU A 72 23.18 -8.57 -9.95
C LEU A 72 23.44 -7.09 -10.21
N LYS A 73 23.71 -6.76 -11.47
CA LYS A 73 23.66 -5.37 -11.93
C LYS A 73 22.20 -4.92 -12.13
N VAL A 74 22.02 -3.61 -12.09
CA VAL A 74 20.77 -2.92 -12.41
C VAL A 74 20.28 -3.34 -13.81
N GLY A 75 19.00 -3.74 -13.91
CA GLY A 75 18.38 -4.23 -15.15
C GLY A 75 17.21 -5.20 -14.91
N LYS A 76 16.73 -5.92 -15.94
CA LYS A 76 15.51 -6.77 -15.86
C LYS A 76 15.52 -7.82 -14.73
N LYS A 77 16.70 -8.30 -14.32
CA LYS A 77 16.83 -9.25 -13.20
C LYS A 77 16.71 -8.55 -11.83
N ALA A 78 17.13 -7.29 -11.73
CA ALA A 78 17.01 -6.49 -10.53
C ALA A 78 15.54 -6.20 -10.15
N THR A 79 14.64 -6.10 -11.13
CA THR A 79 13.22 -5.89 -10.85
C THR A 79 12.55 -7.09 -10.15
N LYS A 80 13.10 -8.30 -10.29
CA LYS A 80 12.67 -9.45 -9.49
C LYS A 80 13.06 -9.27 -8.03
N GLN A 81 14.24 -8.69 -7.76
CA GLN A 81 14.71 -8.43 -6.41
C GLN A 81 13.88 -7.35 -5.71
N LEU A 82 13.48 -6.28 -6.43
CA LEU A 82 12.52 -5.31 -5.90
C LEU A 82 11.22 -5.99 -5.46
N ARG A 83 10.66 -6.84 -6.32
CA ARG A 83 9.43 -7.59 -5.99
C ARG A 83 9.61 -8.50 -4.77
N THR A 84 10.75 -9.18 -4.69
CA THR A 84 11.07 -10.04 -3.54
C THR A 84 11.22 -9.23 -2.26
N LEU A 85 11.91 -8.08 -2.31
CA LEU A 85 12.06 -7.17 -1.16
C LEU A 85 10.69 -6.66 -0.66
N ILE A 86 9.83 -6.20 -1.58
CA ILE A 86 8.45 -5.79 -1.25
C ILE A 86 7.72 -6.94 -0.56
N GLN A 87 7.81 -8.15 -1.10
CA GLN A 87 7.14 -9.31 -0.50
C GLN A 87 7.71 -9.66 0.88
N GLU A 88 9.03 -9.60 1.09
CA GLU A 88 9.66 -9.86 2.38
C GLU A 88 9.18 -8.88 3.44
N LEU A 89 9.11 -7.58 3.12
CA LEU A 89 8.59 -6.55 4.01
C LEU A 89 7.11 -6.80 4.34
N LEU A 90 6.27 -7.03 3.33
CA LEU A 90 4.84 -7.32 3.53
C LEU A 90 4.65 -8.59 4.37
N THR A 91 5.35 -9.68 4.08
CA THR A 91 5.27 -10.93 4.85
C THR A 91 5.72 -10.72 6.30
N SER A 92 6.77 -9.92 6.54
CA SER A 92 7.21 -9.58 7.89
C SER A 92 6.12 -8.87 8.70
N ALA A 93 5.22 -8.15 8.00
CA ALA A 93 4.10 -7.43 8.58
C ALA A 93 2.80 -8.23 8.69
N GLY A 94 2.85 -9.55 8.43
CA GLY A 94 1.71 -10.46 8.56
C GLY A 94 0.83 -10.56 7.32
N PHE A 95 1.22 -9.96 6.19
CA PHE A 95 0.52 -10.14 4.92
C PHE A 95 0.73 -11.55 4.38
N ARG A 96 -0.20 -12.02 3.54
CA ARG A 96 -0.06 -13.30 2.85
C ARG A 96 1.09 -13.27 1.85
N GLU A 97 1.74 -14.42 1.70
CA GLU A 97 2.79 -14.59 0.71
C GLU A 97 2.17 -14.58 -0.70
N GLY A 98 2.72 -13.71 -1.56
CA GLY A 98 2.34 -13.55 -2.95
C GLY A 98 1.27 -12.48 -3.18
N MET A 99 1.63 -11.48 -3.98
CA MET A 99 0.68 -10.48 -4.46
C MET A 99 -0.26 -11.06 -5.53
N ILE A 100 -1.56 -10.78 -5.39
CA ILE A 100 -2.59 -11.15 -6.38
C ILE A 100 -2.48 -10.23 -7.60
N GLN A 101 -2.75 -10.80 -8.76
CA GLN A 101 -2.77 -10.10 -10.02
C GLN A 101 -4.14 -10.25 -10.69
N THR A 102 -4.81 -9.15 -11.01
CA THR A 102 -5.90 -9.18 -11.99
C THR A 102 -5.35 -9.27 -13.41
N ILE A 103 -6.20 -9.78 -14.28
CA ILE A 103 -5.95 -9.94 -15.70
C ILE A 103 -7.04 -9.19 -16.46
N GLY A 104 -6.64 -8.47 -17.50
CA GLY A 104 -7.56 -7.75 -18.38
C GLY A 104 -7.87 -6.33 -17.91
N ASP A 105 -8.78 -5.69 -18.64
CA ASP A 105 -9.09 -4.26 -18.50
C ASP A 105 -10.13 -3.98 -17.40
N LYS A 106 -10.67 -5.03 -16.78
CA LYS A 106 -11.66 -4.94 -15.71
C LYS A 106 -10.96 -5.01 -14.37
N GLY A 107 -11.11 -3.95 -13.57
CA GLY A 107 -10.72 -3.98 -12.16
C GLY A 107 -11.57 -4.97 -11.36
N LEU A 108 -11.18 -5.21 -10.11
CA LEU A 108 -11.98 -6.02 -9.18
C LEU A 108 -13.34 -5.39 -8.90
N SER A 109 -14.34 -6.22 -8.64
CA SER A 109 -15.55 -5.73 -7.98
C SER A 109 -15.19 -5.20 -6.59
N LYS A 110 -16.03 -4.33 -6.04
CA LYS A 110 -15.80 -3.78 -4.69
C LYS A 110 -15.78 -4.90 -3.66
N GLU A 111 -16.70 -5.85 -3.79
CA GLU A 111 -16.87 -7.00 -2.92
C GLU A 111 -15.62 -7.90 -2.94
N ASP A 112 -15.09 -8.20 -4.13
CA ASP A 112 -13.88 -9.01 -4.28
C ASP A 112 -12.65 -8.29 -3.73
N PHE A 113 -12.51 -6.98 -4.00
CA PHE A 113 -11.43 -6.17 -3.43
C PHE A 113 -11.46 -6.21 -1.89
N MET A 114 -12.63 -6.00 -1.31
CA MET A 114 -12.83 -6.04 0.15
C MET A 114 -12.53 -7.42 0.73
N PHE A 115 -12.99 -8.49 0.08
CA PHE A 115 -12.71 -9.87 0.48
C PHE A 115 -11.20 -10.19 0.46
N LEU A 116 -10.50 -9.85 -0.62
CA LEU A 116 -9.06 -10.12 -0.75
C LEU A 116 -8.24 -9.30 0.24
N THR A 117 -8.61 -8.03 0.46
CA THR A 117 -7.97 -7.14 1.42
C THR A 117 -8.17 -7.64 2.85
N SER A 118 -9.41 -7.98 3.24
CA SER A 118 -9.70 -8.56 4.56
C SER A 118 -9.06 -9.94 4.79
N SER A 119 -8.75 -10.66 3.70
CA SER A 119 -7.98 -11.90 3.73
C SER A 119 -6.47 -11.69 3.91
N GLY A 120 -5.99 -10.44 3.84
CA GLY A 120 -4.58 -10.06 4.02
C GLY A 120 -3.72 -10.18 2.76
N PHE A 121 -4.33 -10.24 1.58
CA PHE A 121 -3.59 -10.25 0.32
C PHE A 121 -3.30 -8.82 -0.15
N MET A 122 -2.03 -8.57 -0.52
CA MET A 122 -1.69 -7.37 -1.28
C MET A 122 -2.02 -7.59 -2.77
N LEU A 123 -2.57 -6.56 -3.40
CA LEU A 123 -3.01 -6.57 -4.79
C LEU A 123 -2.05 -5.72 -5.63
N LYS A 124 -1.79 -6.11 -6.89
CA LYS A 124 -1.10 -5.23 -7.84
C LYS A 124 -2.01 -4.09 -8.29
N ASP A 125 -1.48 -2.89 -8.42
CA ASP A 125 -2.24 -1.67 -8.70
C ASP A 125 -3.05 -1.66 -10.01
N SER A 126 -2.60 -2.36 -11.05
CA SER A 126 -3.40 -2.54 -12.29
C SER A 126 -4.75 -3.23 -12.02
N SER A 127 -4.89 -3.84 -10.84
CA SER A 127 -6.09 -4.49 -10.32
C SER A 127 -7.05 -3.55 -9.61
N LEU A 128 -6.57 -2.37 -9.21
CA LEU A 128 -7.28 -1.51 -8.29
C LEU A 128 -8.17 -0.53 -9.04
N ARG A 129 -7.66 0.46 -9.79
CA ARG A 129 -8.56 1.52 -10.34
C ARG A 129 -8.18 2.21 -11.67
N GLY A 130 -7.46 1.57 -12.58
CA GLY A 130 -7.37 2.00 -13.98
C GLY A 130 -6.63 3.32 -14.27
N LYS A 131 -6.05 3.98 -13.26
CA LYS A 131 -5.12 5.10 -13.44
C LYS A 131 -3.67 4.58 -13.47
N PRO A 132 -2.80 5.08 -14.36
CA PRO A 132 -1.46 4.54 -14.53
C PRO A 132 -0.50 5.07 -13.46
N HIS A 133 -0.42 4.39 -12.32
CA HIS A 133 0.54 4.67 -11.24
C HIS A 133 1.49 3.48 -10.98
N GLY A 134 1.79 2.68 -12.01
CA GLY A 134 2.66 1.51 -11.90
C GLY A 134 1.94 0.24 -11.42
N GLU A 135 2.71 -0.76 -10.99
CA GLU A 135 2.17 -2.09 -10.57
C GLU A 135 2.17 -2.31 -9.05
N PHE A 136 2.92 -1.50 -8.31
CA PHE A 136 3.32 -1.81 -6.93
C PHE A 136 3.20 -0.61 -5.98
N THR A 137 2.56 0.48 -6.37
CA THR A 137 2.60 1.72 -5.57
C THR A 137 1.86 1.58 -4.26
N HIS A 138 0.72 0.89 -4.23
CA HIS A 138 0.09 0.56 -2.93
C HIS A 138 0.95 -0.39 -2.10
N ALA A 139 1.58 -1.37 -2.73
CA ALA A 139 2.53 -2.24 -2.02
C ALA A 139 3.72 -1.45 -1.43
N ILE A 140 4.18 -0.40 -2.13
CA ILE A 140 5.23 0.51 -1.68
C ILE A 140 4.73 1.37 -0.52
N GLN A 141 3.54 1.99 -0.59
CA GLN A 141 2.95 2.73 0.54
C GLN A 141 2.98 1.89 1.83
N TRP A 142 2.56 0.62 1.74
CA TRP A 142 2.63 -0.29 2.88
C TRP A 142 4.05 -0.64 3.31
N CYS A 143 5.00 -0.79 2.38
CA CYS A 143 6.40 -0.96 2.74
C CYS A 143 6.95 0.26 3.49
N LEU A 144 6.59 1.49 3.10
CA LEU A 144 7.02 2.71 3.79
C LEU A 144 6.47 2.80 5.21
N ILE A 145 5.19 2.44 5.41
CA ILE A 145 4.57 2.33 6.74
C ILE A 145 5.31 1.30 7.61
N ILE A 146 5.64 0.14 7.05
CA ILE A 146 6.38 -0.93 7.75
C ILE A 146 7.77 -0.46 8.13
N LEU A 147 8.51 0.16 7.20
CA LEU A 147 9.85 0.69 7.46
C LEU A 147 9.80 1.78 8.52
N LYS A 148 8.79 2.66 8.49
CA LYS A 148 8.62 3.68 9.52
C LYS A 148 8.42 3.07 10.90
N GLN A 149 7.59 2.04 11.02
CA GLN A 149 7.41 1.33 12.29
C GLN A 149 8.67 0.58 12.76
N GLN A 150 9.50 0.10 11.82
CA GLN A 150 10.79 -0.51 12.16
C GLN A 150 11.82 0.52 12.65
N GLU A 151 11.75 1.76 12.15
CA GLU A 151 12.61 2.86 12.59
C GLU A 151 12.16 3.39 13.96
N ASP A 152 10.87 3.65 14.10
CA ASP A 152 10.25 4.22 15.30
C ASP A 152 9.06 3.36 15.72
N PRO A 153 9.23 2.48 16.72
CA PRO A 153 8.14 1.65 17.23
C PRO A 153 6.95 2.44 17.78
N THR A 154 7.12 3.72 18.14
CA THR A 154 6.03 4.54 18.66
C THR A 154 5.07 5.03 17.56
N PHE A 155 5.50 4.97 16.30
CA PHE A 155 4.71 5.34 15.13
C PHE A 155 3.35 4.63 15.10
N LEU A 156 3.29 3.33 15.39
CA LEU A 156 2.03 2.56 15.50
C LEU A 156 1.79 2.06 16.93
N ASP A 157 2.04 2.92 17.93
CA ASP A 157 1.76 2.63 19.35
C ASP A 157 2.44 1.36 19.88
N ASN A 158 3.69 1.11 19.47
CA ASN A 158 4.47 -0.09 19.81
C ASN A 158 3.86 -1.40 19.30
N MET A 159 3.01 -1.33 18.28
CA MET A 159 2.53 -2.52 17.56
C MET A 159 3.71 -3.30 16.99
N GLU A 160 3.75 -4.61 17.23
CA GLU A 160 4.74 -5.48 16.59
C GLU A 160 4.52 -5.46 15.07
N ILE A 161 5.61 -5.46 14.28
CA ILE A 161 5.52 -5.39 12.80
C ILE A 161 4.56 -6.45 12.24
N LYS A 162 4.67 -7.70 12.73
CA LYS A 162 3.87 -8.86 12.31
C LYS A 162 2.35 -8.67 12.45
N ASP A 163 1.93 -7.70 13.26
CA ASP A 163 0.53 -7.46 13.62
C ASP A 163 -0.13 -6.35 12.79
N ILE A 164 0.65 -5.60 11.99
CA ILE A 164 0.16 -4.50 11.13
C ILE A 164 -0.93 -4.98 10.18
N CYS A 165 -0.74 -6.14 9.53
CA CYS A 165 -1.74 -6.64 8.59
C CYS A 165 -3.08 -6.93 9.28
N ASN A 166 -3.05 -7.56 10.45
CA ASN A 166 -4.27 -7.97 11.15
C ASN A 166 -5.00 -6.80 11.80
N HIS A 167 -4.27 -5.84 12.37
CA HIS A 167 -4.86 -4.75 13.15
C HIS A 167 -5.15 -3.50 12.34
N ILE A 168 -4.63 -3.39 11.11
CA ILE A 168 -4.85 -2.23 10.24
C ILE A 168 -5.30 -2.67 8.86
N PHE A 169 -4.43 -3.32 8.07
CA PHE A 169 -4.69 -3.56 6.63
C PHE A 169 -5.98 -4.34 6.38
N LYS A 170 -6.19 -5.47 7.08
CA LYS A 170 -7.39 -6.31 6.87
C LYS A 170 -8.68 -5.58 7.21
N LEU A 171 -8.64 -4.65 8.18
CA LEU A 171 -9.80 -3.86 8.57
C LEU A 171 -10.21 -2.88 7.48
N LEU A 172 -9.30 -2.48 6.57
CA LEU A 172 -9.64 -1.65 5.41
C LEU A 172 -10.54 -2.40 4.40
N GLY A 173 -10.52 -3.74 4.40
CA GLY A 173 -11.44 -4.57 3.61
C GLY A 173 -12.73 -4.96 4.33
N HIS A 174 -12.92 -4.56 5.60
CA HIS A 174 -14.13 -4.89 6.37
C HIS A 174 -15.34 -4.08 5.90
N GLU A 175 -16.56 -4.60 6.07
CA GLU A 175 -17.77 -3.85 5.66
C GLU A 175 -17.92 -2.50 6.37
N ASP A 176 -17.41 -2.40 7.59
CA ASP A 176 -17.43 -1.20 8.42
C ASP A 176 -16.41 -0.13 8.01
N SER A 177 -15.49 -0.44 7.08
CA SER A 177 -14.54 0.53 6.53
C SER A 177 -15.13 1.39 5.42
N THR A 178 -16.42 1.19 5.12
CA THR A 178 -17.13 1.87 4.04
C THR A 178 -18.51 2.35 4.46
N THR A 179 -18.81 3.60 4.16
CA THR A 179 -20.12 4.25 4.40
C THR A 179 -20.74 4.74 3.09
N LYS A 180 -21.72 5.64 3.19
CA LYS A 180 -22.24 6.42 2.06
C LYS A 180 -21.32 7.59 1.67
N TYR A 181 -20.25 7.82 2.43
CA TYR A 181 -19.27 8.85 2.13
C TYR A 181 -18.53 8.50 0.82
N PRO A 182 -18.17 9.48 -0.02
CA PRO A 182 -17.59 9.21 -1.35
C PRO A 182 -16.27 8.42 -1.32
N PHE A 183 -15.56 8.46 -0.20
CA PHE A 183 -14.28 7.79 0.00
C PHE A 183 -14.43 6.76 1.12
N ASN A 184 -14.05 5.51 0.87
CA ASN A 184 -13.91 4.52 1.94
C ASN A 184 -12.59 4.75 2.71
N CYS A 185 -12.36 4.00 3.79
CA CYS A 185 -11.17 4.18 4.63
C CYS A 185 -9.85 3.89 3.86
N TRP A 186 -9.87 2.93 2.93
CA TRP A 186 -8.73 2.70 2.02
C TRP A 186 -8.44 3.93 1.17
N ASP A 187 -9.48 4.50 0.55
CA ASP A 187 -9.38 5.69 -0.30
C ASP A 187 -8.79 6.88 0.48
N GLN A 188 -9.21 7.07 1.73
CA GLN A 188 -8.69 8.14 2.58
C GLN A 188 -7.19 8.00 2.87
N LEU A 189 -6.73 6.79 3.15
CA LEU A 189 -5.36 6.56 3.61
C LEU A 189 -4.36 6.48 2.46
N VAL A 190 -4.70 5.78 1.38
CA VAL A 190 -3.71 5.34 0.39
C VAL A 190 -4.14 5.47 -1.07
N ASP A 191 -5.37 5.93 -1.35
CA ASP A 191 -5.90 6.09 -2.72
C ASP A 191 -6.66 7.42 -2.88
N ARG A 192 -6.08 8.49 -2.34
CA ARG A 192 -6.67 9.84 -2.33
C ARG A 192 -6.02 10.70 -3.41
N ALA A 193 -6.80 11.51 -4.12
CA ALA A 193 -6.26 12.42 -5.14
C ALA A 193 -5.68 13.71 -4.51
N GLU A 194 -4.51 13.59 -3.89
CA GLU A 194 -3.80 14.68 -3.19
C GLU A 194 -2.38 14.86 -3.78
N ASP A 195 -1.66 15.90 -3.35
CA ASP A 195 -0.28 16.19 -3.77
C ASP A 195 0.77 15.59 -2.82
N ASP A 196 0.46 14.47 -2.18
CA ASP A 196 1.30 13.75 -1.22
C ASP A 196 1.19 12.22 -1.37
N ALA A 197 1.84 11.45 -0.49
CA ALA A 197 1.96 10.00 -0.63
C ALA A 197 0.66 9.24 -0.35
N ARG A 198 -0.45 9.91 0.01
CA ARG A 198 -1.78 9.31 0.00
C ARG A 198 -2.32 9.12 -1.42
N SER A 199 -1.77 9.85 -2.41
CA SER A 199 -2.02 9.59 -3.83
C SER A 199 -0.99 8.61 -4.38
N PRO A 200 -1.42 7.45 -4.92
CA PRO A 200 -0.51 6.54 -5.59
C PRO A 200 0.02 7.15 -6.90
N GLU A 201 -0.75 7.98 -7.60
CA GLU A 201 -0.25 8.69 -8.78
C GLU A 201 0.86 9.67 -8.44
N TRP A 202 0.68 10.47 -7.38
CA TRP A 202 1.70 11.41 -6.93
C TRP A 202 2.96 10.65 -6.48
N LEU A 203 2.81 9.64 -5.62
CA LEU A 203 3.95 8.87 -5.11
C LEU A 203 4.70 8.17 -6.24
N SER A 204 3.99 7.57 -7.20
CA SER A 204 4.62 6.96 -8.36
C SER A 204 5.39 7.98 -9.20
N GLY A 205 4.87 9.20 -9.37
CA GLY A 205 5.54 10.30 -10.06
C GLY A 205 6.80 10.74 -9.31
N HIS A 206 6.63 11.09 -8.03
CA HIS A 206 7.68 11.51 -7.10
C HIS A 206 8.89 10.56 -7.10
N ILE A 207 8.64 9.25 -6.98
CA ILE A 207 9.71 8.23 -7.02
C ILE A 207 10.45 8.21 -8.36
N GLN A 208 9.73 8.38 -9.48
CA GLN A 208 10.34 8.31 -10.82
C GLN A 208 11.12 9.58 -11.17
N ASP A 209 10.65 10.73 -10.71
CA ASP A 209 11.30 12.02 -10.92
C ASP A 209 12.58 12.11 -10.08
N ASN A 210 12.54 11.63 -8.82
CA ASN A 210 13.70 11.53 -7.92
C ASN A 210 14.54 12.82 -7.94
N GLU A 211 13.89 13.96 -7.73
CA GLU A 211 14.47 15.29 -7.97
C GLU A 211 15.78 15.54 -7.20
N ASN A 212 15.89 14.97 -6.00
CA ASN A 212 17.07 15.11 -5.13
C ASN A 212 18.15 14.04 -5.37
N GLU A 213 17.91 13.10 -6.31
CA GLU A 213 18.79 11.97 -6.62
C GLU A 213 19.04 10.98 -5.46
N ASP A 214 18.18 10.97 -4.45
CA ASP A 214 18.39 10.21 -3.20
C ASP A 214 18.06 8.71 -3.30
N TYR A 215 17.19 8.29 -4.23
CA TYR A 215 16.80 6.88 -4.40
C TYR A 215 16.84 6.40 -5.87
N PRO A 216 18.01 6.51 -6.54
CA PRO A 216 18.13 6.31 -7.98
C PRO A 216 17.84 4.87 -8.44
N LEU A 217 18.16 3.86 -7.63
CA LEU A 217 17.89 2.46 -7.99
C LEU A 217 16.39 2.17 -7.95
N LEU A 218 15.69 2.68 -6.94
CA LEU A 218 14.25 2.55 -6.82
C LEU A 218 13.56 3.27 -8.00
N ALA A 219 13.95 4.52 -8.27
CA ALA A 219 13.45 5.32 -9.39
C ALA A 219 13.55 4.57 -10.73
N GLU A 220 14.73 4.05 -11.05
CA GLU A 220 14.97 3.29 -12.29
C GLU A 220 14.10 2.02 -12.36
N MET A 221 14.00 1.26 -11.26
CA MET A 221 13.19 0.03 -11.24
C MET A 221 11.69 0.30 -11.42
N ILE A 222 11.17 1.35 -10.78
CA ILE A 222 9.76 1.73 -10.91
C ILE A 222 9.49 2.22 -12.33
N LYS A 223 10.36 3.07 -12.89
CA LYS A 223 10.25 3.54 -14.29
C LYS A 223 10.18 2.37 -15.27
N LEU A 224 11.08 1.38 -15.14
CA LEU A 224 11.08 0.16 -15.97
C LEU A 224 9.77 -0.65 -15.85
N ARG A 225 9.11 -0.66 -14.69
CA ARG A 225 7.82 -1.35 -14.51
C ARG A 225 6.66 -0.56 -15.09
N THR A 226 6.63 0.75 -14.88
CA THR A 226 5.60 1.63 -15.41
C THR A 226 5.63 1.64 -16.94
N GLU A 227 6.82 1.74 -17.55
CA GLU A 227 6.99 1.66 -19.01
C GLU A 227 6.60 0.30 -19.58
N LYS A 228 6.92 -0.80 -18.89
CA LYS A 228 6.49 -2.15 -19.29
C LYS A 228 4.96 -2.27 -19.32
N GLY A 229 4.27 -1.62 -18.38
CA GLY A 229 2.79 -1.56 -18.36
C GLY A 229 2.20 -0.72 -19.49
N LYS A 230 2.93 0.28 -20.00
CA LYS A 230 2.55 1.12 -21.14
C LYS A 230 2.84 0.47 -22.51
N GLY A 231 3.81 -0.44 -22.56
CA GLY A 231 4.06 -1.27 -23.74
C GLY A 231 2.89 -2.22 -24.01
N SER A 232 2.76 -2.69 -25.26
CA SER A 232 1.74 -3.65 -25.69
C SER A 232 1.94 -5.03 -25.05
N LEU A 233 1.79 -5.13 -23.73
CA LEU A 233 1.19 -6.31 -23.12
C LEU A 233 -0.26 -6.32 -23.61
N SER A 234 -0.42 -6.73 -24.88
CA SER A 234 -1.73 -6.85 -25.49
C SER A 234 -2.61 -7.63 -24.54
N LYS A 235 -3.86 -7.23 -24.40
CA LYS A 235 -4.89 -7.97 -23.70
C LYS A 235 -4.76 -9.49 -23.89
N SER A 236 -4.38 -9.92 -25.10
CA SER A 236 -4.07 -11.32 -25.44
C SER A 236 -2.98 -11.99 -24.60
N HIS A 237 -1.89 -11.30 -24.21
CA HIS A 237 -0.84 -11.86 -23.35
C HIS A 237 -1.30 -12.04 -21.89
N LEU A 238 -2.17 -11.13 -21.42
CA LEU A 238 -2.78 -11.24 -20.10
C LEU A 238 -3.82 -12.37 -20.11
N GLU A 239 -4.70 -12.43 -21.10
CA GLU A 239 -5.65 -13.53 -21.30
C GLU A 239 -4.95 -14.90 -21.47
N GLU A 240 -3.81 -14.96 -22.16
CA GLU A 240 -3.00 -16.16 -22.28
C GLU A 240 -2.45 -16.63 -20.93
N LYS A 241 -2.02 -15.70 -20.07
CA LYS A 241 -1.62 -16.04 -18.69
C LYS A 241 -2.77 -16.54 -17.83
N LEU A 242 -4.00 -16.13 -18.08
CA LEU A 242 -5.16 -16.67 -17.36
C LEU A 242 -5.46 -18.10 -17.81
N LYS A 243 -5.33 -18.38 -19.11
CA LYS A 243 -5.48 -19.74 -19.68
C LYS A 243 -4.36 -20.67 -19.23
N ASN A 244 -3.13 -20.14 -19.17
CA ASN A 244 -1.92 -20.87 -18.77
C ASN A 244 -1.21 -20.12 -17.63
N PRO A 245 -1.71 -20.23 -16.39
CA PRO A 245 -1.09 -19.58 -15.23
C PRO A 245 0.39 -19.95 -15.10
N PRO A 246 1.28 -18.97 -14.83
CA PRO A 246 2.66 -19.27 -14.47
C PRO A 246 2.71 -20.25 -13.29
N GLU A 247 3.77 -21.05 -13.19
CA GLU A 247 3.90 -22.13 -12.20
C GLU A 247 3.54 -21.74 -10.76
N ARG A 248 3.84 -20.49 -10.36
CA ARG A 248 3.60 -19.95 -9.00
C ARG A 248 2.19 -19.43 -8.77
N TYR A 249 1.33 -19.47 -9.78
CA TYR A 249 0.00 -18.89 -9.78
C TYR A 249 -1.06 -19.92 -10.16
N GLU A 250 -2.26 -19.72 -9.65
CA GLU A 250 -3.47 -20.44 -10.04
C GLU A 250 -4.64 -19.49 -10.22
N LYS A 251 -5.61 -19.88 -11.03
CA LYS A 251 -6.85 -19.11 -11.20
C LYS A 251 -7.71 -19.30 -9.94
N HIS A 252 -8.29 -18.22 -9.42
CA HIS A 252 -9.26 -18.34 -8.33
C HIS A 252 -10.52 -19.07 -8.83
N PRO A 253 -11.09 -20.00 -8.03
CA PRO A 253 -12.23 -20.79 -8.46
C PRO A 253 -13.49 -19.95 -8.70
N GLU A 254 -13.66 -18.85 -7.95
CA GLU A 254 -14.92 -18.10 -7.89
C GLU A 254 -14.81 -16.65 -8.41
N ILE A 255 -13.60 -16.08 -8.41
CA ILE A 255 -13.37 -14.70 -8.83
C ILE A 255 -12.78 -14.77 -10.23
N GLU A 256 -13.50 -14.24 -11.20
CA GLU A 256 -13.06 -14.23 -12.59
C GLU A 256 -11.80 -13.35 -12.74
N ASP A 257 -10.98 -13.68 -13.73
CA ASP A 257 -9.86 -12.85 -14.15
C ASP A 257 -8.78 -12.54 -13.08
N ILE A 258 -8.70 -13.31 -11.99
CA ILE A 258 -7.59 -13.21 -11.02
C ILE A 258 -6.66 -14.41 -11.03
N LEU A 259 -5.37 -14.13 -10.84
CA LEU A 259 -4.34 -15.10 -10.51
C LEU A 259 -3.94 -14.93 -9.04
N MET A 260 -4.17 -15.97 -8.25
CA MET A 260 -3.68 -16.07 -6.88
C MET A 260 -2.34 -16.81 -6.82
N PRO A 261 -1.45 -16.44 -5.90
CA PRO A 261 -0.28 -17.26 -5.63
C PRO A 261 -0.73 -18.66 -5.19
N LYS A 262 -0.08 -19.70 -5.68
CA LYS A 262 -0.30 -21.05 -5.16
C LYS A 262 0.10 -21.08 -3.71
N LEU A 263 -0.80 -21.52 -2.85
CA LEU A 263 -0.46 -21.80 -1.46
C LEU A 263 0.52 -22.98 -1.47
N ASN A 264 1.73 -22.79 -0.93
CA ASN A 264 2.65 -23.90 -0.69
C ASN A 264 1.90 -24.91 0.21
N LYS A 265 1.67 -26.12 -0.30
CA LYS A 265 1.12 -27.24 0.48
C LYS A 265 2.15 -27.78 1.44
#